data_AF-A0A7W0TRB6-F1
#
_entry.id   AF-A0A7W0TRB6-F1
#
_cell.length_a   1.000
_cell.length_b   1.000
_cell.length_c   1.000
_cell.angle_alpha   90.00
_cell.angle_beta   90.00
_cell.angle_gamma   90.00
#
_symmetry.space_group_name_H-M   'P 1'
#
loop_
_entity.id
_entity.type
_entity.pdbx_description
1 polymer ?
#
loop_
_entity_poly.entity_id
_entity_poly.type
_entity_poly.pdbx_seq_one_letter_code
_entity_poly.pdbx_strand_id
1 'polypeptide(L)'
;MRKLILAGTLVAGLSIASPALAKDVRIVKAGFSPTTTTITAGDTIRWVNADTLNHQVVSDTGAFVSPILAPRRTFSFRFTAAGTYRYRDALEPAERGTIVVRGAPPSVTLGVSAPIILHGSEVKLSGGISSQKAGETVTLFAQPYGQASFVQLAVLTTVTGGAWDFLTAPAILTTYQVRYKNAASQPVTVQVRPKVTLMPYGRVKGSFHARVNGSRSFAGRFILLQRRTAFGQWVTIQQLKLGPQSGRIFRVPKRLGITTYRVFLSGDQAGPGFLETWSGTQKVWRTR
;
A
#
# COMPACT_ATOMS: atom_id res chain seq x y z
N MET A 1 23.87 28.51 6.85
CA MET A 1 23.37 27.13 7.08
C MET A 1 22.13 26.92 6.21
N ARG A 2 22.28 26.29 5.04
CA ARG A 2 21.17 26.10 4.08
C ARG A 2 20.29 24.93 4.53
N LYS A 3 19.01 25.23 4.79
CA LYS A 3 17.96 24.26 5.06
C LYS A 3 17.66 23.49 3.77
N LEU A 4 17.89 22.18 3.76
CA LEU A 4 17.41 21.28 2.72
C LEU A 4 16.06 20.71 3.17
N ILE A 5 14.98 21.25 2.61
CA ILE A 5 13.64 20.67 2.71
C ILE A 5 13.56 19.61 1.60
N LEU A 6 13.54 18.33 1.98
CA LEU A 6 13.23 17.25 1.04
C LEU A 6 11.73 17.33 0.72
N ALA A 7 11.41 17.69 -0.51
CA ALA A 7 10.07 17.59 -1.06
C ALA A 7 9.68 16.12 -1.16
N GLY A 8 8.71 15.68 -0.35
CA GLY A 8 8.05 14.39 -0.51
C GLY A 8 7.31 14.37 -1.84
N THR A 9 7.72 13.49 -2.74
CA THR A 9 7.05 13.29 -4.02
C THR A 9 5.67 12.71 -3.75
N LEU A 10 4.64 13.54 -3.94
CA LEU A 10 3.26 13.10 -3.96
C LEU A 10 3.11 12.20 -5.20
N VAL A 11 3.00 10.88 -5.02
CA VAL A 11 2.54 10.00 -6.09
C VAL A 11 1.07 10.32 -6.30
N ALA A 12 0.79 11.23 -7.23
CA ALA A 12 -0.56 11.43 -7.75
C ALA A 12 -1.00 10.10 -8.35
N GLY A 13 -1.93 9.42 -7.68
CA GLY A 13 -2.54 8.21 -8.22
C GLY A 13 -3.22 8.57 -9.54
N LEU A 14 -2.63 8.16 -10.66
CA LEU A 14 -3.35 8.14 -11.92
C LEU A 14 -4.53 7.19 -11.73
N SER A 15 -5.71 7.77 -11.58
CA SER A 15 -6.97 7.05 -11.73
C SER A 15 -7.06 6.59 -13.18
N ILE A 16 -6.69 5.33 -13.41
CA ILE A 16 -6.97 4.65 -14.68
C ILE A 16 -8.49 4.59 -14.76
N ALA A 17 -9.10 5.46 -15.56
CA ALA A 17 -10.52 5.37 -15.84
C ALA A 17 -10.73 4.06 -16.59
N SER A 18 -11.35 3.07 -15.94
CA SER A 18 -11.82 1.87 -16.63
C SER A 18 -12.69 2.30 -17.81
N PRO A 19 -12.55 1.68 -18.99
CA PRO A 19 -13.42 2.01 -20.13
C PRO A 19 -14.87 1.79 -19.71
N ALA A 20 -15.72 2.79 -19.94
CA ALA A 20 -17.14 2.71 -19.63
C ALA A 20 -17.75 1.54 -20.43
N LEU A 21 -18.44 0.62 -19.75
CA LEU A 21 -19.12 -0.47 -20.42
C LEU A 21 -20.39 0.07 -21.07
N ALA A 22 -20.56 -0.19 -22.37
CA ALA A 22 -21.81 0.06 -23.07
C ALA A 22 -22.71 -1.19 -22.97
N LYS A 23 -23.95 -1.03 -22.50
CA LYS A 23 -24.98 -2.09 -22.57
C LYS A 23 -26.14 -1.64 -23.45
N ASP A 24 -26.67 -2.58 -24.21
CA ASP A 24 -27.80 -2.33 -25.10
C ASP A 24 -29.14 -2.66 -24.43
N VAL A 25 -30.11 -1.78 -24.65
CA VAL A 25 -31.54 -2.07 -24.46
C VAL A 25 -32.20 -1.93 -25.82
N ARG A 26 -32.91 -2.96 -26.28
CA ARG A 26 -33.64 -2.93 -27.54
C ARG A 26 -35.08 -2.52 -27.26
N ILE A 27 -35.61 -1.64 -28.09
CA ILE A 27 -37.05 -1.37 -28.18
C ILE A 27 -37.57 -2.31 -29.27
N VAL A 28 -38.43 -3.25 -28.90
CA VAL A 28 -39.07 -4.21 -29.79
C VAL A 28 -40.58 -4.08 -29.67
N LYS A 29 -41.34 -4.78 -30.52
CA LYS A 29 -42.81 -4.78 -30.49
C LYS A 29 -43.44 -5.12 -29.12
N ALA A 30 -42.73 -5.88 -28.29
CA ALA A 30 -43.17 -6.24 -26.94
C ALA A 30 -42.58 -5.34 -25.84
N GLY A 31 -41.92 -4.24 -26.23
CA GLY A 31 -41.35 -3.26 -25.32
C GLY A 31 -39.85 -3.20 -25.21
N PHE A 32 -39.39 -2.68 -24.07
CA PHE A 32 -37.97 -2.63 -23.72
C PHE A 32 -37.44 -4.02 -23.34
N SER A 33 -36.42 -4.47 -24.06
CA SER A 33 -35.74 -5.74 -23.85
C SER A 33 -34.23 -5.56 -23.64
N PRO A 34 -33.68 -5.91 -22.46
CA PRO A 34 -34.40 -6.36 -21.27
C PRO A 34 -35.14 -5.22 -20.58
N THR A 35 -36.26 -5.53 -19.91
CA THR A 35 -37.08 -4.55 -19.19
C THR A 35 -36.33 -3.91 -18.03
N THR A 36 -35.47 -4.69 -17.35
CA THR A 36 -34.57 -4.18 -16.31
C THR A 36 -33.12 -4.45 -16.68
N THR A 37 -32.30 -3.40 -16.67
CA THR A 37 -30.85 -3.50 -16.89
C THR A 37 -30.10 -3.00 -15.67
N THR A 38 -29.12 -3.78 -15.19
CA THR A 38 -28.22 -3.36 -14.11
C THR A 38 -26.84 -2.99 -14.67
N ILE A 39 -26.32 -1.84 -14.28
CA ILE A 39 -25.00 -1.31 -14.65
C ILE A 39 -24.26 -0.73 -13.44
N THR A 40 -23.03 -0.28 -13.63
CA THR A 40 -22.24 0.44 -12.62
C THR A 40 -22.19 1.93 -12.97
N ALA A 41 -22.12 2.79 -11.97
CA ALA A 41 -21.90 4.22 -12.17
C ALA A 41 -20.63 4.45 -13.01
N GLY A 42 -20.77 5.19 -14.10
CA GLY A 42 -19.77 5.40 -15.14
C GLY A 42 -20.10 4.74 -16.48
N ASP A 43 -20.99 3.74 -16.50
CA ASP A 43 -21.42 3.00 -17.69
C ASP A 43 -22.42 3.78 -18.55
N THR A 44 -22.59 3.33 -19.80
CA THR A 44 -23.52 3.90 -20.78
C THR A 44 -24.57 2.87 -21.17
N ILE A 45 -25.84 3.26 -21.18
CA ILE A 45 -26.89 2.47 -21.86
C ILE A 45 -27.07 3.03 -23.26
N ARG A 46 -27.13 2.14 -24.25
CA ARG A 46 -27.57 2.44 -25.61
C ARG A 46 -28.93 1.81 -25.85
N TRP A 47 -29.95 2.63 -26.02
CA TRP A 47 -31.23 2.19 -26.53
C TRP A 47 -31.16 2.07 -28.05
N VAL A 48 -31.64 0.96 -28.60
CA VAL A 48 -31.71 0.71 -30.03
C VAL A 48 -33.17 0.47 -30.38
N ASN A 49 -33.74 1.28 -31.26
CA ASN A 49 -35.05 0.99 -31.82
C ASN A 49 -34.91 -0.18 -32.82
N ALA A 50 -35.31 -1.37 -32.41
CA ALA A 50 -35.34 -2.58 -33.23
C ALA A 50 -36.76 -2.93 -33.71
N ASP A 51 -37.74 -2.06 -33.42
CA ASP A 51 -39.08 -2.12 -33.97
C ASP A 51 -39.18 -1.33 -35.29
N THR A 52 -40.37 -1.31 -35.86
CA THR A 52 -40.80 -0.66 -37.09
C THR A 52 -41.51 0.68 -36.84
N LEU A 53 -41.91 0.96 -35.60
CA LEU A 53 -42.53 2.21 -35.18
C LEU A 53 -41.50 3.19 -34.62
N ASN A 54 -41.90 4.45 -34.51
CA ASN A 54 -41.11 5.49 -33.85
C ASN A 54 -41.29 5.37 -32.33
N HIS A 55 -40.20 5.53 -31.60
CA HIS A 55 -40.19 5.43 -30.13
C HIS A 55 -39.43 6.59 -29.50
N GLN A 56 -39.73 6.94 -28.24
CA GLN A 56 -38.98 7.97 -27.52
C GLN A 56 -38.75 7.59 -26.06
N VAL A 57 -37.49 7.49 -25.65
CA VAL A 57 -37.11 7.07 -24.29
C VAL A 57 -37.09 8.29 -23.37
N VAL A 58 -37.92 8.28 -22.32
CA VAL A 58 -38.01 9.38 -21.35
C VAL A 58 -37.94 8.86 -19.92
N SER A 59 -37.03 9.43 -19.12
CA SER A 59 -36.92 9.15 -17.67
C SER A 59 -38.10 9.76 -16.92
N ASP A 60 -38.67 9.02 -15.96
CA ASP A 60 -39.81 9.49 -15.14
C ASP A 60 -39.44 10.72 -14.29
N THR A 61 -38.17 10.85 -13.93
CA THR A 61 -37.62 11.99 -13.16
C THR A 61 -37.03 13.10 -14.03
N GLY A 62 -37.09 12.98 -15.36
CA GLY A 62 -36.45 13.93 -16.28
C GLY A 62 -34.92 13.83 -16.38
N ALA A 63 -34.30 12.79 -15.80
CA ALA A 63 -32.84 12.60 -15.85
C ALA A 63 -32.26 12.47 -17.27
N PHE A 64 -33.08 12.00 -18.22
CA PHE A 64 -32.73 11.92 -19.64
C PHE A 64 -34.00 11.89 -20.51
N VAL A 65 -33.85 12.37 -21.75
CA VAL A 65 -34.85 12.32 -22.81
C VAL A 65 -34.14 12.09 -24.14
N SER A 66 -34.59 11.11 -24.92
CA SER A 66 -34.09 10.91 -26.28
C SER A 66 -34.82 11.81 -27.28
N PRO A 67 -34.22 12.08 -28.45
CA PRO A 67 -35.01 12.42 -29.65
C PRO A 67 -35.99 11.29 -30.00
N ILE A 68 -36.91 11.56 -30.93
CA ILE A 68 -37.70 10.48 -31.55
C ILE A 68 -36.74 9.55 -32.30
N LEU A 69 -36.77 8.27 -31.92
CA LEU A 69 -35.96 7.21 -32.51
C LEU A 69 -36.77 6.54 -33.61
N ALA A 70 -36.46 6.86 -34.86
CA ALA A 70 -36.93 6.09 -36.01
C ALA A 70 -36.35 4.66 -35.98
N PRO A 71 -36.91 3.71 -36.76
CA PRO A 71 -36.39 2.35 -36.85
C PRO A 71 -34.87 2.33 -37.07
N ARG A 72 -34.18 1.45 -36.33
CA ARG A 72 -32.71 1.27 -36.31
C ARG A 72 -31.91 2.45 -35.74
N ARG A 73 -32.54 3.53 -35.27
CA ARG A 73 -31.83 4.62 -34.57
C ARG A 73 -31.56 4.29 -33.13
N THR A 74 -30.58 4.98 -32.57
CA THR A 74 -30.07 4.71 -31.22
C THR A 74 -29.96 5.99 -30.41
N PHE A 75 -30.17 5.87 -29.10
CA PHE A 75 -29.89 6.90 -28.11
C PHE A 75 -28.94 6.33 -27.07
N SER A 76 -27.97 7.12 -26.59
CA SER A 76 -27.07 6.69 -25.53
C SER A 76 -27.06 7.68 -24.38
N PHE A 77 -27.07 7.18 -23.16
CA PHE A 77 -26.97 7.99 -21.95
C PHE A 77 -25.98 7.37 -20.96
N ARG A 78 -25.07 8.19 -20.45
CA ARG A 78 -24.08 7.79 -19.45
C ARG A 78 -24.59 8.06 -18.05
N PHE A 79 -24.63 7.02 -17.23
CA PHE A 79 -25.12 7.10 -15.85
C PHE A 79 -23.95 7.30 -14.89
N THR A 80 -23.83 8.48 -14.28
CA THR A 80 -22.72 8.80 -13.36
C THR A 80 -23.07 8.66 -11.88
N ALA A 81 -24.36 8.62 -11.54
CA ALA A 81 -24.84 8.49 -10.17
C ALA A 81 -25.50 7.12 -9.95
N ALA A 82 -25.22 6.52 -8.80
CA ALA A 82 -25.91 5.31 -8.38
C ALA A 82 -27.38 5.62 -8.07
N GLY A 83 -28.28 4.71 -8.41
CA GLY A 83 -29.71 4.90 -8.23
C GLY A 83 -30.55 3.98 -9.11
N THR A 84 -31.87 4.09 -8.98
CA THR A 84 -32.83 3.41 -9.85
C THR A 84 -33.51 4.44 -10.74
N TYR A 85 -33.38 4.28 -12.04
CA TYR A 85 -33.92 5.16 -13.06
C TYR A 85 -35.05 4.43 -13.77
N ARG A 86 -36.29 4.80 -13.44
CA ARG A 86 -37.47 4.33 -14.17
C ARG A 86 -37.70 5.23 -15.37
N TYR A 87 -38.08 4.63 -16.49
CA TYR A 87 -38.31 5.32 -17.75
C TYR A 87 -39.42 4.62 -18.53
N ARG A 88 -39.92 5.33 -19.54
CA ARG A 88 -41.01 4.86 -20.40
C ARG A 88 -40.80 5.30 -21.84
N ASP A 89 -41.60 4.74 -22.74
CA ASP A 89 -41.80 5.34 -24.05
C ASP A 89 -42.80 6.51 -23.94
N ALA A 90 -42.45 7.68 -24.44
CA ALA A 90 -43.39 8.81 -24.47
C ALA A 90 -44.51 8.64 -25.51
N LEU A 91 -44.29 7.86 -26.57
CA LEU A 91 -45.25 7.57 -27.62
C LEU A 91 -46.15 6.37 -27.28
N GLU A 92 -45.69 5.49 -26.39
CA GLU A 92 -46.46 4.35 -25.85
C GLU A 92 -46.25 4.21 -24.33
N PRO A 93 -46.91 5.04 -23.49
CA PRO A 93 -46.59 5.15 -22.06
C PRO A 93 -46.80 3.89 -21.20
N ALA A 94 -47.45 2.86 -21.74
CA ALA A 94 -47.57 1.55 -21.12
C ALA A 94 -46.23 0.79 -21.14
N GLU A 95 -45.39 1.05 -22.13
CA GLU A 95 -44.05 0.47 -22.28
C GLU A 95 -43.09 1.11 -21.29
N ARG A 96 -42.54 0.30 -20.37
CA ARG A 96 -41.70 0.77 -19.26
C ARG A 96 -40.42 -0.02 -19.12
N GLY A 97 -39.36 0.66 -18.69
CA GLY A 97 -38.09 0.05 -18.38
C GLY A 97 -37.50 0.60 -17.08
N THR A 98 -36.50 -0.11 -16.56
CA THR A 98 -35.76 0.29 -15.35
C THR A 98 -34.26 0.08 -15.56
N ILE A 99 -33.47 1.12 -15.29
CA ILE A 99 -32.01 1.02 -15.17
C ILE A 99 -31.64 1.09 -13.68
N VAL A 100 -30.99 0.05 -13.17
CA VAL A 100 -30.43 0.03 -11.81
C VAL A 100 -28.93 0.30 -11.93
N VAL A 101 -28.49 1.43 -11.40
CA VAL A 101 -27.08 1.85 -11.40
C VAL A 101 -26.49 1.58 -10.02
N ARG A 102 -25.60 0.58 -9.94
CA ARG A 102 -24.82 0.30 -8.73
C ARG A 102 -23.72 1.35 -8.59
N GLY A 103 -23.33 1.67 -7.35
CA GLY A 103 -22.11 2.45 -7.12
C GLY A 103 -20.88 1.73 -7.68
N ALA A 104 -19.82 2.50 -7.97
CA ALA A 104 -18.53 1.90 -8.31
C ALA A 104 -18.13 0.86 -7.25
N PRO A 105 -17.53 -0.28 -7.65
CA PRO A 105 -17.09 -1.27 -6.69
C PRO A 105 -16.15 -0.61 -5.66
N PRO A 106 -16.30 -0.93 -4.36
CA PRO A 106 -15.42 -0.39 -3.36
C PRO A 106 -13.98 -0.81 -3.67
N SER A 107 -13.03 0.09 -3.45
CA SER A 107 -11.61 -0.22 -3.51
C SER A 107 -10.88 0.51 -2.39
N VAL A 108 -9.75 -0.04 -1.98
CA VAL A 108 -8.88 0.55 -0.97
C VAL A 108 -7.42 0.36 -1.37
N THR A 109 -6.64 1.43 -1.26
CA THR A 109 -5.19 1.39 -1.50
C THR A 109 -4.45 1.29 -0.18
N LEU A 110 -3.25 0.71 -0.20
CA LEU A 110 -2.34 0.64 0.94
C LEU A 110 -0.92 0.91 0.42
N GLY A 111 -0.24 1.86 1.05
CA GLY A 111 1.16 2.17 0.85
C GLY A 111 1.88 2.30 2.18
N VAL A 112 3.22 2.22 2.13
CA VAL A 112 4.09 2.35 3.30
C VAL A 112 5.16 3.41 3.04
N SER A 113 5.51 4.18 4.07
CA SER A 113 6.52 5.24 3.92
C SER A 113 7.93 4.70 3.68
N ALA A 114 8.23 3.48 4.14
CA ALA A 114 9.49 2.80 3.92
C ALA A 114 9.28 1.27 3.87
N PRO A 115 9.74 0.57 2.82
CA PRO A 115 9.61 -0.89 2.73
C PRO A 115 10.63 -1.64 3.60
N ILE A 116 11.72 -0.98 4.01
CA ILE A 116 12.77 -1.53 4.86
C ILE A 116 13.03 -0.56 6.00
N ILE A 117 12.93 -1.06 7.24
CA ILE A 117 13.20 -0.26 8.45
C ILE A 117 14.23 -0.93 9.36
N LEU A 118 14.84 -0.14 10.25
CA LEU A 118 15.57 -0.68 11.39
C LEU A 118 14.59 -1.02 12.51
N HIS A 119 14.91 -2.06 13.28
CA HIS A 119 14.11 -2.45 14.43
C HIS A 119 13.96 -1.29 15.43
N GLY A 120 12.72 -1.04 15.85
CA GLY A 120 12.33 0.06 16.74
C GLY A 120 12.13 1.40 16.01
N SER A 121 12.25 1.45 14.69
CA SER A 121 11.78 2.58 13.89
C SER A 121 10.30 2.44 13.54
N GLU A 122 9.62 3.56 13.42
CA GLU A 122 8.23 3.61 12.97
C GLU A 122 8.15 3.69 11.45
N VAL A 123 7.08 3.14 10.89
CA VAL A 123 6.67 3.25 9.50
C VAL A 123 5.23 3.72 9.45
N LYS A 124 4.92 4.64 8.53
CA LYS A 124 3.57 5.09 8.28
C LYS A 124 2.93 4.21 7.21
N LEU A 125 1.81 3.59 7.54
CA LEU A 125 0.90 2.95 6.61
C LEU A 125 -0.14 4.00 6.21
N SER A 126 -0.47 4.10 4.93
CA SER A 126 -1.48 5.07 4.47
C SER A 126 -2.15 4.63 3.18
N GLY A 127 -3.34 5.15 2.94
CA GLY A 127 -4.06 4.86 1.70
C GLY A 127 -5.32 5.70 1.57
N GLY A 128 -6.15 5.32 0.61
CA GLY A 128 -7.44 5.94 0.36
C GLY A 128 -8.50 4.92 -0.05
N ILE A 129 -9.76 5.28 0.14
CA ILE A 129 -10.93 4.50 -0.30
C ILE A 129 -11.61 5.15 -1.52
N SER A 130 -12.22 4.33 -2.37
CA SER A 130 -12.88 4.81 -3.59
C SER A 130 -14.05 5.76 -3.36
N SER A 131 -14.71 5.72 -2.19
CA SER A 131 -15.83 6.62 -1.90
C SER A 131 -15.40 8.07 -1.67
N GLN A 132 -14.11 8.30 -1.33
CA GLN A 132 -13.55 9.61 -0.98
C GLN A 132 -14.26 10.33 0.19
N LYS A 133 -15.13 9.62 0.93
CA LYS A 133 -15.89 10.17 2.05
C LYS A 133 -15.10 10.04 3.35
N ALA A 134 -15.27 11.04 4.22
CA ALA A 134 -14.86 10.98 5.62
C ALA A 134 -15.85 10.12 6.42
N GLY A 135 -15.41 9.62 7.58
CA GLY A 135 -16.27 8.89 8.51
C GLY A 135 -16.53 7.43 8.13
N GLU A 136 -15.91 6.92 7.06
CA GLU A 136 -16.01 5.51 6.67
C GLU A 136 -14.95 4.69 7.38
N THR A 137 -15.23 3.40 7.60
CA THR A 137 -14.34 2.52 8.37
C THR A 137 -13.49 1.65 7.46
N VAL A 138 -12.20 1.55 7.75
CA VAL A 138 -11.27 0.58 7.16
C VAL A 138 -10.65 -0.28 8.26
N THR A 139 -10.47 -1.57 7.98
CA THR A 139 -9.87 -2.51 8.93
C THR A 139 -8.48 -2.89 8.46
N LEU A 140 -7.48 -2.57 9.27
CA LEU A 140 -6.08 -2.88 9.03
C LEU A 140 -5.73 -4.24 9.64
N PHE A 141 -5.10 -5.08 8.85
CA PHE A 141 -4.60 -6.39 9.24
C PHE A 141 -3.08 -6.46 9.11
N ALA A 142 -2.46 -7.28 9.95
CA ALA A 142 -1.04 -7.56 9.92
C ALA A 142 -0.80 -9.07 9.98
N GLN A 143 0.23 -9.53 9.29
CA GLN A 143 0.75 -10.89 9.35
C GLN A 143 2.26 -10.81 9.60
N PRO A 144 2.68 -10.75 10.88
CA PRO A 144 4.09 -10.85 11.24
C PRO A 144 4.67 -12.19 10.79
N TYR A 145 5.97 -12.22 10.47
CA TYR A 145 6.66 -13.44 10.05
C TYR A 145 6.48 -14.55 11.10
N GLY A 146 6.03 -15.72 10.65
CA GLY A 146 5.70 -16.87 11.50
C GLY A 146 4.22 -16.95 11.87
N GLN A 147 3.42 -15.92 11.62
CA GLN A 147 1.97 -15.96 11.79
C GLN A 147 1.30 -16.69 10.63
N ALA A 148 0.40 -17.63 10.93
CA ALA A 148 -0.28 -18.44 9.91
C ALA A 148 -1.21 -17.63 8.99
N SER A 149 -1.83 -16.58 9.51
CA SER A 149 -2.79 -15.74 8.79
C SER A 149 -2.74 -14.29 9.27
N PHE A 150 -3.37 -13.41 8.50
CA PHE A 150 -3.62 -12.03 8.91
C PHE A 150 -4.41 -11.97 10.22
N VAL A 151 -3.94 -11.17 11.16
CA VAL A 151 -4.63 -10.78 12.39
C VAL A 151 -5.07 -9.33 12.28
N GLN A 152 -6.24 -9.00 12.85
CA GLN A 152 -6.72 -7.62 12.87
C GLN A 152 -5.80 -6.79 13.79
N LEU A 153 -5.24 -5.72 13.23
CA LEU A 153 -4.34 -4.81 13.94
C LEU A 153 -5.08 -3.57 14.44
N ALA A 154 -5.92 -2.96 13.60
CA ALA A 154 -6.65 -1.76 13.94
C ALA A 154 -7.91 -1.58 13.09
N VAL A 155 -8.83 -0.75 13.59
CA VAL A 155 -9.98 -0.23 12.85
C VAL A 155 -9.82 1.28 12.79
N LEU A 156 -9.81 1.86 11.58
CA LEU A 156 -9.51 3.26 11.33
C LEU A 156 -10.71 3.93 10.66
N THR A 157 -10.86 5.23 10.90
CA THR A 157 -11.89 6.06 10.28
C THR A 157 -11.24 6.97 9.25
N THR A 158 -11.83 7.06 8.06
CA THR A 158 -11.31 7.93 6.99
C THR A 158 -11.59 9.40 7.28
N VAL A 159 -10.70 10.25 6.76
CA VAL A 159 -10.88 11.71 6.73
C VAL A 159 -11.39 12.16 5.36
N THR A 160 -11.57 13.47 5.19
CA THR A 160 -11.98 14.09 3.92
C THR A 160 -11.09 13.61 2.77
N GLY A 161 -11.70 13.26 1.64
CA GLY A 161 -10.99 12.62 0.51
C GLY A 161 -10.82 11.11 0.67
N GLY A 162 -11.38 10.50 1.72
CA GLY A 162 -11.32 9.06 1.96
C GLY A 162 -9.94 8.57 2.38
N ALA A 163 -9.05 9.48 2.78
CA ALA A 163 -7.71 9.16 3.21
C ALA A 163 -7.71 8.54 4.61
N TRP A 164 -6.71 7.71 4.88
CA TRP A 164 -6.46 7.14 6.20
C TRP A 164 -4.97 6.92 6.37
N ASP A 165 -4.52 6.91 7.62
CA ASP A 165 -3.16 6.52 7.97
C ASP A 165 -3.06 5.83 9.33
N PHE A 166 -1.93 5.16 9.55
CA PHE A 166 -1.60 4.46 10.78
C PHE A 166 -0.10 4.39 10.98
N LEU A 167 0.39 4.70 12.17
CA LEU A 167 1.81 4.60 12.52
C LEU A 167 2.07 3.30 13.27
N THR A 168 3.08 2.54 12.87
CA THR A 168 3.42 1.26 13.51
C THR A 168 4.92 0.99 13.46
N ALA A 169 5.44 0.18 14.38
CA ALA A 169 6.83 -0.23 14.43
C ALA A 169 6.94 -1.77 14.39
N PRO A 170 6.93 -2.40 13.20
CA PRO A 170 7.02 -3.85 13.10
C PRO A 170 8.34 -4.36 13.68
N ALA A 171 8.23 -5.34 14.57
CA ALA A 171 9.39 -5.92 15.26
C ALA A 171 10.12 -6.99 14.40
N ILE A 172 9.46 -7.50 13.36
CA ILE A 172 9.97 -8.49 12.41
C ILE A 172 9.30 -8.25 11.05
N LEU A 173 9.79 -8.86 9.97
CA LEU A 173 9.12 -8.81 8.66
C LEU A 173 7.62 -9.01 8.83
N THR A 174 6.82 -8.05 8.36
CA THR A 174 5.37 -8.04 8.57
C THR A 174 4.68 -7.64 7.28
N THR A 175 3.72 -8.44 6.86
CA THR A 175 2.85 -8.12 5.72
C THR A 175 1.57 -7.47 6.22
N TYR A 176 1.14 -6.39 5.60
CA TYR A 176 -0.05 -5.65 5.93
C TYR A 176 -1.07 -5.73 4.80
N GLN A 177 -2.35 -5.76 5.17
CA GLN A 177 -3.48 -5.66 4.23
C GLN A 177 -4.58 -4.83 4.88
N VAL A 178 -5.29 -4.04 4.08
CA VAL A 178 -6.43 -3.25 4.54
C VAL A 178 -7.69 -3.73 3.85
N ARG A 179 -8.80 -3.76 4.57
CA ARG A 179 -10.13 -4.07 4.02
C ARG A 179 -11.07 -2.89 4.17
N TYR A 180 -11.88 -2.70 3.14
CA TYR A 180 -12.94 -1.69 3.08
C TYR A 180 -14.19 -2.34 2.47
N LYS A 181 -15.26 -2.48 3.24
CA LYS A 181 -16.47 -3.24 2.83
C LYS A 181 -16.06 -4.65 2.38
N ASN A 182 -16.38 -5.05 1.16
CA ASN A 182 -16.00 -6.33 0.58
C ASN A 182 -14.69 -6.27 -0.25
N ALA A 183 -13.98 -5.13 -0.26
CA ALA A 183 -12.73 -4.96 -0.97
C ALA A 183 -11.51 -5.12 -0.05
N ALA A 184 -10.44 -5.67 -0.61
CA ALA A 184 -9.14 -5.78 0.06
C ALA A 184 -8.06 -5.11 -0.78
N SER A 185 -7.10 -4.47 -0.12
CA SER A 185 -5.92 -3.92 -0.79
C SER A 185 -4.98 -5.04 -1.26
N GLN A 186 -4.09 -4.71 -2.20
CA GLN A 186 -2.87 -5.50 -2.39
C GLN A 186 -2.08 -5.55 -1.07
N PRO A 187 -1.49 -6.70 -0.71
CA PRO A 187 -0.69 -6.81 0.50
C PRO A 187 0.64 -6.07 0.32
N VAL A 188 1.08 -5.37 1.36
CA VAL A 188 2.38 -4.66 1.37
C VAL A 188 3.24 -5.17 2.51
N THR A 189 4.49 -5.52 2.21
CA THR A 189 5.42 -6.08 3.19
C THR A 189 6.43 -5.05 3.64
N VAL A 190 6.61 -4.93 4.96
CA VAL A 190 7.69 -4.16 5.57
C VAL A 190 8.74 -5.14 6.08
N GLN A 191 9.95 -5.02 5.56
CA GLN A 191 11.10 -5.80 5.98
C GLN A 191 11.82 -5.09 7.14
N VAL A 192 12.35 -5.88 8.08
CA VAL A 192 13.00 -5.35 9.28
C VAL A 192 14.47 -5.77 9.31
N ARG A 193 15.35 -4.80 9.55
CA ARG A 193 16.75 -5.01 9.89
C ARG A 193 16.92 -4.92 11.41
N PRO A 194 17.60 -5.86 12.08
CA PRO A 194 18.01 -5.67 13.46
C PRO A 194 18.85 -4.39 13.60
N LYS A 195 18.77 -3.73 14.74
CA LYS A 195 19.56 -2.54 15.02
C LYS A 195 20.90 -2.94 15.61
N VAL A 196 21.97 -2.77 14.83
CA VAL A 196 23.34 -3.03 15.29
C VAL A 196 24.02 -1.73 15.65
N THR A 197 24.58 -1.67 16.86
CA THR A 197 25.37 -0.52 17.33
C THR A 197 26.83 -0.91 17.51
N LEU A 198 27.71 0.08 17.33
CA LEU A 198 29.13 -0.03 17.64
C LEU A 198 29.53 1.25 18.37
N MET A 199 29.71 1.15 19.67
CA MET A 199 29.97 2.31 20.53
C MET A 199 31.32 2.13 21.24
N PRO A 200 32.12 3.20 21.42
CA PRO A 200 33.31 3.15 22.27
C PRO A 200 32.95 2.61 23.66
N TYR A 201 33.84 1.83 24.26
CA TYR A 201 33.59 1.20 25.55
C TYR A 201 34.76 1.35 26.51
N GLY A 202 34.48 1.85 27.71
CA GLY A 202 35.48 2.09 28.74
C GLY A 202 36.50 3.18 28.37
N ARG A 203 37.57 3.28 29.16
CA ARG A 203 38.62 4.30 29.00
C ARG A 203 39.71 3.91 27.99
N VAL A 204 39.76 2.64 27.59
CA VAL A 204 40.82 2.12 26.73
C VAL A 204 40.53 2.42 25.26
N LYS A 205 41.30 3.33 24.65
CA LYS A 205 41.20 3.66 23.21
C LYS A 205 41.26 2.40 22.34
N GLY A 206 40.28 2.25 21.45
CA GLY A 206 40.13 1.10 20.55
C GLY A 206 39.31 -0.06 21.12
N SER A 207 38.75 0.09 22.32
CA SER A 207 37.77 -0.84 22.88
C SER A 207 36.36 -0.39 22.50
N PHE A 208 35.53 -1.33 22.06
CA PHE A 208 34.17 -1.09 21.62
C PHE A 208 33.22 -2.12 22.19
N HIS A 209 31.97 -1.70 22.36
CA HIS A 209 30.84 -2.57 22.63
C HIS A 209 29.95 -2.56 21.38
N ALA A 210 29.82 -3.73 20.76
CA ALA A 210 28.82 -3.96 19.73
C ALA A 210 27.58 -4.62 20.34
N ARG A 211 26.39 -4.18 19.93
CA ARG A 211 25.12 -4.76 20.39
C ARG A 211 24.14 -4.89 19.23
N VAL A 212 23.39 -5.99 19.23
CA VAL A 212 22.30 -6.23 18.28
C VAL A 212 20.99 -6.20 19.05
N ASN A 213 20.04 -5.38 18.58
CA ASN A 213 18.69 -5.31 19.13
C ASN A 213 17.68 -5.71 18.06
N GLY A 214 16.68 -6.50 18.46
CA GLY A 214 15.59 -7.00 17.61
C GLY A 214 14.49 -7.61 18.49
N SER A 215 13.46 -8.18 17.86
CA SER A 215 12.34 -8.82 18.57
C SER A 215 12.72 -10.12 19.31
N ARG A 216 13.93 -10.64 19.08
CA ARG A 216 14.48 -11.83 19.74
C ARG A 216 15.92 -11.63 20.17
N SER A 217 16.40 -12.52 21.03
CA SER A 217 17.81 -12.57 21.41
C SER A 217 18.69 -13.03 20.25
N PHE A 218 19.85 -12.40 20.11
CA PHE A 218 20.93 -12.79 19.20
C PHE A 218 22.12 -13.38 20.00
N ALA A 219 21.93 -13.75 21.26
CA ALA A 219 22.94 -14.43 22.04
C ALA A 219 23.44 -15.68 21.30
N GLY A 220 24.76 -15.88 21.29
CA GLY A 220 25.40 -16.99 20.57
C GLY A 220 25.53 -16.81 19.07
N ARG A 221 24.87 -15.83 18.44
CA ARG A 221 25.06 -15.48 17.02
C ARG A 221 26.38 -14.73 16.83
N PHE A 222 26.81 -14.65 15.58
CA PHE A 222 28.07 -14.00 15.22
C PHE A 222 27.84 -12.67 14.50
N ILE A 223 28.69 -11.69 14.82
CA ILE A 223 28.86 -10.46 14.03
C ILE A 223 30.26 -10.45 13.42
N LEU A 224 30.39 -9.81 12.26
CA LEU A 224 31.64 -9.66 11.55
C LEU A 224 32.20 -8.26 11.80
N LEU A 225 33.37 -8.17 12.42
CA LEU A 225 34.13 -6.94 12.47
C LEU A 225 34.74 -6.70 11.09
N GLN A 226 34.39 -5.57 10.48
CA GLN A 226 34.87 -5.18 9.17
C GLN A 226 35.71 -3.91 9.24
N ARG A 227 36.76 -3.88 8.43
CA ARG A 227 37.63 -2.73 8.22
C ARG A 227 37.40 -2.16 6.83
N ARG A 228 37.37 -0.83 6.72
CA ARG A 228 37.36 -0.15 5.43
C ARG A 228 38.77 -0.11 4.82
N THR A 229 38.93 -0.57 3.58
CA THR A 229 40.20 -0.51 2.83
C THR A 229 40.44 0.90 2.29
N ALA A 230 41.65 1.17 1.80
CA ALA A 230 41.98 2.43 1.13
C ALA A 230 41.09 2.68 -0.11
N PHE A 231 40.68 1.62 -0.79
CA PHE A 231 39.76 1.63 -1.93
C PHE A 231 38.28 1.71 -1.52
N GLY A 232 37.98 1.92 -0.23
CA GLY A 232 36.63 2.10 0.28
C GLY A 232 35.81 0.83 0.51
N GLN A 233 36.36 -0.35 0.20
CA GLN A 233 35.71 -1.65 0.39
C GLN A 233 35.71 -2.10 1.85
N TRP A 234 34.75 -2.94 2.23
CA TRP A 234 34.71 -3.52 3.57
C TRP A 234 35.26 -4.95 3.55
N VAL A 235 36.28 -5.20 4.37
CA VAL A 235 36.85 -6.54 4.54
C VAL A 235 36.61 -7.04 5.96
N THR A 236 36.13 -8.27 6.09
CA THR A 236 36.01 -8.93 7.38
C THR A 236 37.38 -9.25 7.92
N ILE A 237 37.64 -8.84 9.17
CA ILE A 237 38.93 -9.07 9.83
C ILE A 237 38.79 -9.98 11.06
N GLN A 238 37.58 -10.12 11.59
CA GLN A 238 37.33 -10.96 12.75
C GLN A 238 35.83 -11.32 12.84
N GLN A 239 35.53 -12.54 13.27
CA GLN A 239 34.19 -12.97 13.64
C GLN A 239 34.07 -12.95 15.17
N LEU A 240 32.97 -12.40 15.68
CA LEU A 240 32.76 -12.15 17.11
C LEU A 240 31.44 -12.77 17.55
N LYS A 241 31.49 -13.70 18.52
CA LYS A 241 30.29 -14.31 19.11
C LYS A 241 29.65 -13.37 20.14
N LEU A 242 28.35 -13.12 19.99
CA LEU A 242 27.55 -12.31 20.91
C LEU A 242 27.28 -13.07 22.21
N GLY A 243 27.36 -12.37 23.34
CA GLY A 243 27.04 -12.90 24.67
C GLY A 243 25.53 -12.84 24.99
N PRO A 244 25.14 -13.15 26.25
CA PRO A 244 23.75 -13.26 26.69
C PRO A 244 22.87 -12.02 26.40
N GLN A 245 23.45 -10.82 26.42
CA GLN A 245 22.74 -9.56 26.14
C GLN A 245 22.74 -9.17 24.66
N SER A 246 22.98 -10.12 23.75
CA SER A 246 23.16 -9.87 22.32
C SER A 246 24.26 -8.84 22.02
N GLY A 247 25.26 -8.79 22.92
CA GLY A 247 26.33 -7.81 22.90
C GLY A 247 27.70 -8.44 23.07
N ARG A 248 28.73 -7.74 22.60
CA ARG A 248 30.13 -8.16 22.72
C ARG A 248 31.03 -6.94 22.89
N ILE A 249 31.87 -6.99 23.91
CA ILE A 249 32.99 -6.06 24.09
C ILE A 249 34.23 -6.68 23.45
N PHE A 250 34.99 -5.88 22.71
CA PHE A 250 36.23 -6.30 22.06
C PHE A 250 37.13 -5.10 21.78
N ARG A 251 38.38 -5.40 21.41
CA ARG A 251 39.35 -4.40 20.95
C ARG A 251 39.57 -4.56 19.47
N VAL A 252 39.71 -3.44 18.76
CA VAL A 252 40.08 -3.47 17.34
C VAL A 252 41.60 -3.35 17.17
N PRO A 253 42.17 -3.96 16.12
CA PRO A 253 43.57 -3.75 15.77
C PRO A 253 43.88 -2.26 15.53
N LYS A 254 45.01 -1.77 16.04
CA LYS A 254 45.47 -0.40 15.80
C LYS A 254 46.53 -0.38 14.69
N ARG A 255 46.26 0.34 13.60
CA ARG A 255 47.20 0.55 12.49
C ARG A 255 47.58 2.01 12.42
N LEU A 256 48.82 2.30 11.99
CA LEU A 256 49.31 3.67 11.81
C LEU A 256 48.32 4.48 10.95
N GLY A 257 48.02 5.70 11.39
CA GLY A 257 47.02 6.56 10.76
C GLY A 257 45.59 6.28 11.24
N ILE A 258 44.62 6.52 10.35
CA ILE A 258 43.19 6.39 10.62
C ILE A 258 42.68 5.07 10.06
N THR A 259 42.07 4.25 10.90
CA THR A 259 41.34 3.06 10.45
C THR A 259 39.86 3.18 10.76
N THR A 260 38.99 2.87 9.79
CA THR A 260 37.53 2.89 9.97
C THR A 260 37.00 1.47 10.11
N TYR A 261 36.22 1.24 11.16
CA TYR A 261 35.61 -0.04 11.49
C TYR A 261 34.08 0.05 11.48
N ARG A 262 33.43 -1.08 11.17
CA ARG A 262 32.01 -1.32 11.43
C ARG A 262 31.82 -2.76 11.87
N VAL A 263 30.67 -3.08 12.43
CA VAL A 263 30.23 -4.47 12.59
C VAL A 263 29.07 -4.76 11.64
N PHE A 264 29.05 -5.98 11.12
CA PHE A 264 28.03 -6.47 10.19
C PHE A 264 27.39 -7.73 10.77
N LEU A 265 26.07 -7.85 10.61
CA LEU A 265 25.29 -9.03 10.94
C LEU A 265 24.68 -9.54 9.64
N SER A 266 25.08 -10.73 9.22
CA SER A 266 24.57 -11.38 8.01
C SER A 266 23.14 -11.89 8.20
N GLY A 267 22.44 -12.14 7.09
CA GLY A 267 21.05 -12.60 7.11
C GLY A 267 20.85 -13.94 7.82
N ASP A 268 21.78 -14.89 7.65
CA ASP A 268 21.77 -16.18 8.37
C ASP A 268 21.90 -16.00 9.89
N GLN A 269 22.77 -15.10 10.33
CA GLN A 269 22.98 -14.80 11.75
C GLN A 269 21.81 -13.99 12.33
N ALA A 270 21.19 -13.12 11.55
CA ALA A 270 19.95 -12.43 11.92
C ALA A 270 18.79 -13.43 12.04
N GLY A 271 18.78 -14.45 11.19
CA GLY A 271 17.78 -15.51 11.09
C GLY A 271 16.53 -15.09 10.31
N PRO A 272 15.58 -16.02 10.12
CA PRO A 272 14.40 -15.79 9.30
C PRO A 272 13.51 -14.66 9.84
N GLY A 273 12.89 -13.91 8.92
CA GLY A 273 12.09 -12.73 9.23
C GLY A 273 12.90 -11.44 9.45
N PHE A 274 14.23 -11.51 9.40
CA PHE A 274 15.12 -10.35 9.43
C PHE A 274 15.99 -10.26 8.18
N LEU A 275 16.35 -9.03 7.82
CA LEU A 275 17.41 -8.75 6.86
C LEU A 275 18.77 -8.62 7.54
N GLU A 276 19.82 -8.77 6.74
CA GLU A 276 21.17 -8.38 7.10
C GLU A 276 21.30 -6.87 7.39
N THR A 277 22.29 -6.51 8.19
CA THR A 277 22.40 -5.16 8.74
C THR A 277 23.83 -4.85 9.16
N TRP A 278 24.13 -3.57 9.38
CA TRP A 278 25.44 -3.11 9.84
C TRP A 278 25.29 -1.95 10.81
N SER A 279 26.32 -1.76 11.64
CA SER A 279 26.42 -0.58 12.49
C SER A 279 26.83 0.66 11.71
N GLY A 280 26.68 1.83 12.34
CA GLY A 280 27.48 2.99 11.98
C GLY A 280 28.99 2.71 12.07
N THR A 281 29.81 3.65 11.58
CA THR A 281 31.27 3.47 11.52
C THR A 281 31.99 4.13 12.69
N GLN A 282 33.10 3.53 13.14
CA GLN A 282 33.99 4.10 14.16
C GLN A 282 35.40 4.30 13.59
N LYS A 283 35.97 5.48 13.80
CA LYS A 283 37.35 5.80 13.38
C LYS A 283 38.30 5.62 14.57
N VAL A 284 39.41 4.93 14.34
CA VAL A 284 40.46 4.71 15.35
C VAL A 284 41.78 5.25 14.83
N TRP A 285 42.45 5.97 15.71
CA TRP A 285 43.71 6.68 15.42
C TRP A 285 44.86 5.98 16.13
N ARG A 286 45.98 5.82 15.42
CA ARG A 286 47.26 5.48 16.01
C ARG A 286 48.33 6.37 15.39
N THR A 287 48.94 7.21 16.22
CA THR A 287 50.16 7.94 15.85
C THR A 287 51.36 7.00 15.96
N ARG A 288 52.47 7.38 15.32
CA ARG A 288 53.76 6.74 15.59
C ARG A 288 54.12 6.91 17.06
#